data_AF-A0A151QMG1-F1
#
_entry.id   AF-A0A151QMG1-F1
#
_cell.length_a   1.000
_cell.length_b   1.000
_cell.length_c   1.000
_cell.angle_alpha   90.00
_cell.angle_beta   90.00
_cell.angle_gamma   90.00
#
_symmetry.space_group_name_H-M   'P 1'
#
loop_
_entity.id
_entity.type
_entity.pdbx_description
1 polymer ?
#
loop_
_entity_poly.entity_id
_entity_poly.type
_entity_poly.pdbx_seq_one_letter_code
_entity_poly.pdbx_strand_id
1 'polypeptide(L)' 'MGMELYPTGSTIPDCSHACGPCYPCKRVMVSFKCSIAESCPIVYRCICKGKYYHVPSN' A
#
# COMPACT_ATOMS: atom_id res chain seq x y z
N MET A 1 4.14 22.43 6.09
CA MET A 1 3.34 21.52 6.93
C MET A 1 3.29 20.18 6.23
N GLY A 2 4.21 19.28 6.60
CA GLY A 2 4.18 17.90 6.11
C GLY A 2 2.93 17.24 6.68
N MET A 3 2.09 16.71 5.81
CA MET A 3 0.97 15.87 6.22
C MET A 3 1.57 14.60 6.82
N GLU A 4 1.72 14.61 8.15
CA GLU A 4 1.81 13.40 8.94
C GLU A 4 0.56 12.59 8.62
N LEU A 5 0.71 11.64 7.70
CA LEU A 5 -0.23 10.56 7.47
C LEU A 5 -0.34 9.84 8.80
N TYR A 6 -1.41 10.12 9.53
CA TYR A 6 -1.79 9.42 10.75
C TYR A 6 -1.51 7.93 10.55
N PRO A 7 -0.63 7.32 11.37
CA PRO A 7 -0.40 5.90 11.31
C PRO A 7 -1.66 5.24 11.84
N THR A 8 -2.62 4.96 10.95
CA THR A 8 -3.65 3.95 11.20
C THR A 8 -2.94 2.59 11.24
N GLY A 9 -2.18 2.34 12.31
CA GLY A 9 -1.64 1.05 12.74
C GLY A 9 -1.18 0.07 11.64
N SER A 10 -0.56 0.52 10.56
CA SER A 10 -0.06 -0.37 9.51
C SER A 10 1.26 0.14 9.02
N THR A 11 2.31 -0.47 9.56
CA THR A 11 3.68 -0.35 9.08
C THR A 11 3.69 -0.36 7.56
N ILE A 12 4.34 0.63 6.96
CA ILE A 12 4.51 0.70 5.52
C ILE A 12 5.09 -0.63 5.04
N PRO A 13 4.38 -1.40 4.20
CA PRO A 13 4.80 -2.75 3.84
C PRO A 13 6.13 -2.72 3.07
N ASP A 14 7.08 -3.55 3.48
CA ASP A 14 8.24 -3.86 2.66
C ASP A 14 7.83 -4.83 1.54
N CYS A 15 7.93 -4.37 0.30
CA CYS A 15 7.61 -5.18 -0.87
C CYS A 15 8.80 -6.00 -1.37
N SER A 16 10.00 -5.82 -0.80
CA SER A 16 11.24 -6.36 -1.38
C SER A 16 11.21 -7.89 -1.48
N HIS A 17 10.51 -8.55 -0.56
CA HIS A 17 10.34 -10.01 -0.55
C HIS A 17 8.89 -10.48 -0.74
N ALA A 18 7.93 -9.56 -0.92
CA ALA A 18 6.50 -9.88 -0.96
C ALA A 18 6.05 -10.53 -2.28
N CYS A 19 6.68 -10.19 -3.41
CA CYS A 19 6.34 -10.77 -4.71
C CYS A 19 7.04 -12.09 -5.03
N GLY A 20 7.74 -12.70 -4.05
CA GLY A 20 8.54 -13.92 -4.24
C GLY A 20 9.62 -13.73 -5.32
N PRO A 21 9.71 -14.60 -6.35
CA PRO A 21 10.71 -14.49 -7.41
C PRO A 21 10.42 -13.40 -8.46
N CYS A 22 9.35 -12.62 -8.30
CA CYS A 22 8.93 -11.65 -9.28
C CYS A 22 9.66 -10.30 -9.11
N TYR A 23 10.38 -9.87 -10.15
CA TYR A 23 11.06 -8.59 -10.22
C TYR A 23 10.66 -7.81 -11.49
N PRO A 24 10.44 -6.47 -11.41
CA PRO A 24 10.51 -5.63 -10.21
C PRO A 24 9.22 -5.70 -9.36
N CYS A 25 9.36 -5.89 -8.05
CA CYS A 25 8.28 -5.77 -7.07
C CYS A 25 8.24 -4.33 -6.52
N LYS A 26 7.11 -3.65 -6.66
CA LYS A 26 6.96 -2.24 -6.29
C LYS A 26 5.80 -2.04 -5.33
N ARG A 27 5.90 -1.03 -4.47
CA ARG A 27 4.80 -0.57 -3.62
C ARG A 27 3.92 0.39 -4.39
N VAL A 28 2.60 0.25 -4.25
CA VAL A 28 1.60 1.17 -4.80
C VAL A 28 0.60 1.58 -3.73
N MET A 29 0.12 2.81 -3.84
CA MET A 29 -0.97 3.34 -3.02
C MET A 29 -2.29 3.11 -3.78
N VAL A 30 -3.26 2.50 -3.11
CA VAL A 30 -4.60 2.29 -3.63
C VAL A 30 -5.55 3.13 -2.79
N SER A 31 -6.07 4.22 -3.38
CA SER A 31 -7.09 5.07 -2.78
C SER A 31 -8.47 4.63 -3.25
N PHE A 32 -9.40 4.44 -2.32
CA PHE A 32 -10.81 4.24 -2.70
C PHE A 32 -11.47 5.59 -2.93
N LYS A 33 -12.33 5.69 -3.94
CA LYS A 33 -13.15 6.89 -4.15
C LYS A 33 -14.19 6.96 -3.03
N CYS A 34 -14.09 7.98 -2.20
CA CYS A 34 -15.08 8.29 -1.18
C CYS A 34 -15.74 9.65 -1.49
N SER A 35 -16.98 9.82 -1.00
CA SER A 35 -17.65 11.12 -1.06
C SER A 35 -16.90 12.12 -0.19
N ILE A 36 -16.71 13.32 -0.73
CA ILE A 36 -15.86 14.47 -0.34
C ILE A 36 -15.93 14.92 1.15
N ALA A 37 -16.73 14.25 1.99
CA ALA A 37 -16.98 14.58 3.40
C ALA A 37 -16.09 13.83 4.40
N GLU A 38 -15.41 12.74 4.01
CA GLU A 38 -14.53 11.97 4.90
C GLU A 38 -13.19 11.66 4.23
N SER A 39 -12.11 11.53 5.00
CA SER A 39 -10.79 11.14 4.49
C SER A 39 -10.87 9.77 3.81
N CYS A 40 -10.58 9.69 2.51
CA CYS A 40 -10.69 8.43 1.80
C CYS A 40 -9.66 7.41 2.31
N PRO A 41 -10.05 6.15 2.56
CA PRO A 41 -9.10 5.14 3.00
C PRO A 41 -8.04 4.90 1.92
N ILE A 42 -6.77 5.02 2.32
CA ILE A 42 -5.60 4.71 1.49
C ILE A 42 -5.03 3.38 1.98
N VAL A 43 -4.85 2.43 1.06
CA VAL A 43 -4.28 1.11 1.33
C VAL A 43 -3.01 0.91 0.53
N TYR A 44 -1.94 0.45 1.18
CA TYR A 44 -0.70 0.09 0.51
C TYR A 44 -0.74 -1.37 0.02
N ARG A 45 -0.29 -1.61 -1.21
CA ARG A 45 -0.16 -2.97 -1.79
C ARG A 45 1.17 -3.12 -2.51
N CYS A 46 1.60 -4.36 -2.71
CA CYS A 46 2.71 -4.68 -3.60
C CYS A 46 2.20 -5.12 -4.98
N ILE A 47 2.88 -4.69 -6.03
CA ILE A 47 2.59 -5.05 -7.42
C ILE A 47 3.85 -5.58 -8.10
N CYS A 48 3.71 -6.65 -8.88
CA CYS A 48 4.72 -7.09 -9.83
C CYS A 48 4.06 -7.50 -11.15
N LYS A 49 4.57 -6.99 -12.27
CA LYS A 49 4.02 -7.26 -13.63
C LYS A 49 2.49 -7.13 -13.72
N GLY A 50 1.91 -6.14 -13.04
CA GLY A 50 0.46 -5.90 -13.04
C GLY A 50 -0.36 -6.74 -12.06
N LYS A 51 0.25 -7.65 -11.29
CA LYS A 51 -0.42 -8.49 -10.30
C LYS A 51 -0.22 -7.94 -8.90
N TYR A 52 -1.29 -7.89 -8.11
CA TYR A 52 -1.23 -7.51 -6.69
C TYR A 52 -0.82 -8.71 -5.83
N TYR A 53 0.05 -8.46 -4.86
CA TYR A 53 0.51 -9.45 -3.90
C TYR A 53 0.05 -9.07 -2.50
N HIS A 54 -0.32 -10.09 -1.72
CA HIS A 54 -0.64 -9.92 -0.31
C HIS A 54 0.64 -9.60 0.46
N VAL A 55 0.59 -8.59 1.33
CA VAL A 55 1.71 -8.26 2.20
C VAL A 55 1.34 -8.64 3.62
N PRO A 56 2.16 -9.45 4.32
CA PRO A 56 1.90 -9.76 5.71
C PRO A 56 2.01 -8.49 6.56
N SER A 57 0.99 -8.22 7.37
CA SER A 57 1.09 -7.30 8.51
C SER A 57 1.69 -8.10 9.66
N ASN A 58 2.86 -7.68 10.17
CA ASN A 58 3.45 -8.28 11.36
C ASN A 58 2.61 -8.01 12.60
#